data_AF-A0A1I7M7T1-F1
#
_entry.id   AF-A0A1I7M7T1-F1
#
_cell.length_a   1.000
_cell.length_b   1.000
_cell.length_c   1.000
_cell.angle_alpha   90.00
_cell.angle_beta   90.00
_cell.angle_gamma   90.00
#
_symmetry.space_group_name_H-M   'P 1'
#
loop_
_entity.id
_entity.type
_entity.pdbx_description
1 polymer ?
#
loop_
_entity_poly.entity_id
_entity_poly.type
_entity_poly.pdbx_seq_one_letter_code
_entity_poly.pdbx_strand_id
1 'polypeptide(L)'
;MEPRAPGVEGGWAHSFEEDEGDIRVYRPRGRFPFPPSRRGRETLDFSPSGGVTAGMPGPDDRTVQQPGAPRIEVVEAGPDILKVRFA
;
A
#
# COMPACT_ATOMS: atom_id res chain seq x y z
N MET A 1 -17.99 -7.52 10.61
CA MET A 1 -17.34 -8.22 9.48
C MET A 1 -16.28 -7.27 8.98
N GLU A 2 -15.03 -7.51 9.38
CA GLU A 2 -13.90 -6.61 9.10
C GLU A 2 -13.64 -6.55 7.57
N PRO A 3 -13.15 -5.43 7.03
CA PRO A 3 -12.76 -5.34 5.63
C PRO A 3 -11.46 -6.12 5.40
N ARG A 4 -11.54 -7.45 5.49
CA ARG A 4 -10.53 -8.34 4.93
C ARG A 4 -10.69 -8.27 3.43
N ALA A 5 -9.84 -7.49 2.76
CA ALA A 5 -9.74 -7.54 1.30
C ALA A 5 -9.22 -8.94 0.91
N PRO A 6 -10.06 -9.86 0.44
CA PRO A 6 -9.61 -11.21 0.13
C PRO A 6 -8.73 -11.14 -1.12
N GLY A 7 -7.45 -11.51 -1.01
CA GLY A 7 -6.52 -11.57 -2.15
C GLY A 7 -5.57 -10.39 -2.30
N VAL A 8 -5.48 -9.48 -1.31
CA VAL A 8 -4.44 -8.46 -1.27
C VAL A 8 -3.32 -8.96 -0.37
N GLU A 9 -2.22 -9.40 -0.96
CA GLU A 9 -1.05 -9.91 -0.26
C GLU A 9 0.24 -9.29 -0.81
N GLY A 10 1.27 -9.24 0.03
CA GLY A 10 2.60 -8.73 -0.33
C GLY A 10 2.68 -7.20 -0.35
N GLY A 11 3.74 -6.70 -0.99
CA GLY A 11 4.10 -5.28 -0.99
C GLY A 11 3.45 -4.47 -2.11
N TRP A 12 2.76 -3.41 -1.72
CA TRP A 12 2.08 -2.45 -2.59
C TRP A 12 2.75 -1.09 -2.45
N ALA A 13 2.98 -0.37 -3.54
CA ALA A 13 3.54 0.97 -3.51
C ALA A 13 2.53 2.01 -4.00
N HIS A 14 2.59 3.19 -3.40
CA HIS A 14 1.68 4.28 -3.70
C HIS A 14 1.95 4.87 -5.10
N SER A 15 0.89 4.92 -5.89
CA SER A 15 0.82 5.52 -7.21
C SER A 15 0.07 6.85 -7.12
N PHE A 16 0.79 7.90 -6.73
CA PHE A 16 0.26 9.27 -6.63
C PHE A 16 -0.38 9.78 -7.94
N GLU A 17 0.08 9.28 -9.09
CA GLU A 17 -0.45 9.72 -10.39
C GLU A 17 -1.86 9.20 -10.66
N GLU A 18 -2.30 8.19 -9.91
CA GLU A 18 -3.64 7.60 -10.01
C GLU A 18 -4.50 7.86 -8.78
N ASP A 19 -4.04 8.70 -7.85
CA ASP A 19 -4.88 9.10 -6.72
C ASP A 19 -6.09 9.91 -7.19
N GLU A 20 -7.23 9.66 -6.55
CA GLU A 20 -8.54 10.20 -6.93
C GLU A 20 -9.18 10.82 -5.69
N GLY A 21 -8.91 12.11 -5.46
CA GLY A 21 -9.42 12.84 -4.29
C GLY A 21 -8.91 12.25 -2.98
N ASP A 22 -9.81 11.72 -2.16
CA ASP A 22 -9.50 11.07 -0.88
C ASP A 22 -9.07 9.59 -1.02
N ILE A 23 -9.10 9.05 -2.24
CA ILE A 23 -8.72 7.67 -2.54
C ILE A 23 -7.27 7.62 -3.00
N ARG A 24 -6.45 6.88 -2.27
CA ARG A 24 -5.07 6.58 -2.66
C ARG A 24 -5.01 5.26 -3.42
N VAL A 25 -4.28 5.26 -4.54
CA VAL A 25 -4.13 4.10 -5.40
C VAL A 25 -2.76 3.49 -5.25
N TYR A 26 -2.71 2.19 -4.99
CA TYR A 26 -1.51 1.41 -4.83
C TYR A 26 -1.39 0.37 -5.93
N ARG A 27 -0.16 0.14 -6.40
CA ARG A 27 0.17 -0.88 -7.40
C ARG A 27 1.18 -1.89 -6.83
N PRO A 28 1.14 -3.16 -7.26
CA PRO A 28 2.02 -4.20 -6.74
C PRO A 28 3.49 -3.92 -7.10
N ARG A 29 4.35 -3.83 -6.09
CA ARG A 29 5.76 -3.43 -6.26
C ARG A 29 6.58 -4.38 -7.12
N GLY A 30 6.18 -5.65 -7.18
CA GLY A 30 6.86 -6.69 -7.95
C GLY A 30 6.39 -6.84 -9.40
N ARG A 31 5.21 -6.30 -9.76
CA ARG A 31 4.66 -6.44 -11.13
C ARG A 31 4.56 -5.12 -11.87
N PHE A 32 4.34 -4.02 -11.17
CA PHE A 32 4.20 -2.70 -11.78
C PHE A 32 5.54 -1.96 -11.79
N PRO A 33 6.10 -1.62 -12.97
CA PRO A 33 7.35 -0.88 -13.06
C PRO A 33 7.10 0.59 -12.73
N PHE A 34 7.30 0.97 -11.48
CA PHE A 34 7.20 2.37 -11.08
C PHE A 34 8.32 3.19 -11.73
N PRO A 35 8.00 4.37 -12.31
CA PRO A 35 9.03 5.27 -12.78
C PRO A 35 9.91 5.72 -11.59
N PRO A 36 11.20 6.02 -11.85
CA PRO A 36 12.14 6.43 -10.81
C PRO A 36 11.62 7.68 -10.11
N SER A 37 11.22 7.51 -8.85
CA SER A 37 10.71 8.62 -8.05
C SER A 37 11.83 9.28 -7.28
N ARG A 38 11.87 10.61 -7.36
CA ARG A 38 12.79 11.46 -6.57
C ARG A 38 12.40 11.51 -5.08
N ARG A 39 11.22 11.01 -4.72
CA ARG A 39 10.69 10.89 -3.36
C ARG A 39 10.42 9.42 -3.07
N GLY A 40 10.67 8.97 -1.84
CA GLY A 40 10.27 7.63 -1.40
C GLY A 40 8.76 7.44 -1.55
N ARG A 41 8.33 6.32 -2.12
CA ARG A 41 6.90 5.98 -2.27
C ARG A 41 6.44 5.28 -1.00
N GLU A 42 5.37 5.75 -0.37
CA GLU A 42 4.75 4.99 0.71
C GLU A 42 4.39 3.58 0.23
N THR A 43 4.67 2.58 1.05
CA THR A 43 4.37 1.18 0.77
C THR A 43 3.43 0.63 1.82
N LEU A 44 2.48 -0.19 1.39
CA LEU A 44 1.64 -1.00 2.26
C LEU A 44 2.01 -2.46 2.06
N ASP A 45 2.34 -3.14 3.14
CA ASP A 45 2.58 -4.58 3.14
C ASP A 45 1.38 -5.29 3.78
N PHE A 46 0.75 -6.17 3.02
CA PHE A 46 -0.40 -6.96 3.47
C PHE A 46 0.06 -8.37 3.82
N SER A 47 -0.09 -8.70 5.11
CA SER A 47 0.19 -10.02 5.63
C SER A 47 -0.96 -10.98 5.30
N PRO A 48 -0.67 -12.26 5.00
CA PRO A 48 -1.71 -13.29 4.82
C PRO A 48 -2.58 -13.48 6.07
N SER A 49 -2.12 -13.03 7.25
CA SER A 49 -2.91 -13.04 8.49
C SER A 49 -3.94 -11.89 8.57
N GLY A 50 -4.02 -11.01 7.55
CA GLY A 50 -4.94 -9.87 7.50
C GLY A 50 -4.40 -8.59 8.13
N GLY A 51 -3.13 -8.58 8.55
CA GLY A 51 -2.47 -7.36 9.03
C GLY A 51 -2.00 -6.50 7.86
N VAL A 52 -2.09 -5.18 8.02
CA VAL A 52 -1.48 -4.21 7.10
C VAL A 52 -0.42 -3.41 7.83
N THR A 53 0.71 -3.19 7.16
CA THR A 53 1.82 -2.37 7.68
C THR A 53 2.14 -1.29 6.67
N ALA A 54 2.14 -0.02 7.09
CA ALA A 54 2.67 1.06 6.28
C ALA A 54 4.19 1.19 6.51
N GLY A 55 4.93 1.41 5.44
CA GLY A 55 6.35 1.70 5.47
C GLY A 55 6.70 2.78 4.45
N MET A 56 7.81 3.48 4.67
CA MET A 56 8.47 4.26 3.62
C MET A 56 9.82 3.62 3.29
N PRO A 57 10.19 3.51 2.01
CA PRO A 57 11.53 3.13 1.63
C PRO A 57 12.47 4.26 2.09
N GLY A 58 13.20 3.99 3.17
CA GLY A 58 14.30 4.83 3.62
C GLY A 58 15.55 4.60 2.78
N PRO A 59 16.55 5.50 2.87
CA PRO A 59 17.88 5.29 2.26
C PRO A 59 18.66 4.14 2.90
N ASP A 60 18.29 3.72 4.11
CA ASP A 60 18.78 2.54 4.80
C ASP A 60 17.61 1.55 4.79
N ASP A 61 17.82 0.33 4.28
CA ASP A 61 16.83 -0.75 4.06
C ASP A 61 16.13 -1.26 5.35
N ARG A 62 16.11 -0.46 6.42
CA ARG A 62 15.35 -0.75 7.63
C ARG A 62 13.94 -0.24 7.41
N THR A 63 13.04 -1.17 7.10
CA THR A 63 11.61 -0.94 7.26
C THR A 63 11.36 -0.57 8.72
N VAL A 64 11.28 0.73 9.01
CA VAL A 64 10.82 1.18 10.32
C VAL A 64 9.32 0.88 10.34
N GLN A 65 8.97 -0.28 10.90
CA GLN A 65 7.58 -0.60 11.19
C GLN A 65 7.07 0.47 12.15
N GLN A 66 6.18 1.32 11.66
CA GLN A 66 5.54 2.30 12.52
C GLN A 66 4.63 1.53 13.48
N PRO A 67 4.71 1.74 14.81
CA PRO A 67 3.84 1.04 15.74
C PRO A 67 2.40 1.53 15.54
N GLY A 68 1.59 0.68 14.90
CA GLY A 68 0.19 0.92 14.56
C GLY A 68 -0.10 0.54 13.11
N ALA A 69 -1.00 -0.41 12.91
CA ALA A 69 -1.53 -0.69 11.57
C ALA A 69 -2.22 0.58 11.05
N PRO A 70 -1.93 1.04 9.82
CA PRO A 70 -2.60 2.19 9.27
C PRO A 70 -4.10 1.92 9.20
N ARG A 71 -4.90 2.92 9.58
CA ARG A 71 -6.36 2.83 9.47
C ARG A 71 -6.76 3.12 8.03
N ILE A 72 -6.79 2.04 7.24
CA ILE A 72 -7.22 2.08 5.85
C ILE A 72 -8.56 1.38 5.70
N GLU A 73 -9.37 1.89 4.79
CA GLU A 73 -10.48 1.14 4.25
C GLU A 73 -10.23 0.85 2.77
N VAL A 74 -10.35 -0.42 2.43
CA VAL A 74 -10.18 -0.88 1.05
C VAL A 74 -11.45 -0.59 0.28
N VAL A 75 -11.34 0.32 -0.68
CA VAL A 75 -12.43 0.70 -1.59
C VAL A 75 -12.51 -0.29 -2.75
N GLU A 76 -11.36 -0.69 -3.29
CA GLU A 76 -11.25 -1.66 -4.38
C GLU A 76 -9.95 -2.47 -4.23
N ALA A 77 -10.04 -3.78 -4.41
CA ALA A 77 -8.90 -4.69 -4.38
C ALA A 77 -8.94 -5.61 -5.60
N GLY A 78 -7.96 -5.45 -6.49
CA GLY A 78 -7.73 -6.29 -7.64
C GLY A 78 -6.31 -6.83 -7.67
N PRO A 79 -5.97 -7.69 -8.65
CA PRO A 79 -4.64 -8.29 -8.77
C PRO A 79 -3.54 -7.27 -9.05
N ASP A 80 -3.89 -6.15 -9.72
CA ASP A 80 -2.93 -5.14 -10.17
C ASP A 80 -3.23 -3.74 -9.63
N ILE A 81 -4.31 -3.56 -8.87
CA ILE A 81 -4.73 -2.27 -8.34
C ILE A 81 -5.35 -2.43 -6.96
N LEU A 82 -4.94 -1.56 -6.04
CA LEU A 82 -5.49 -1.48 -4.71
C LEU A 82 -5.86 -0.03 -4.42
N LYS A 83 -7.14 0.24 -4.25
CA LYS A 83 -7.66 1.56 -3.88
C LYS A 83 -8.03 1.56 -2.41
N VAL A 84 -7.43 2.45 -1.65
CA VAL A 84 -7.67 2.58 -0.22
C VAL A 84 -7.99 4.03 0.12
N ARG A 85 -8.87 4.21 1.09
CA ARG A 85 -9.06 5.50 1.77
C ARG A 85 -8.41 5.44 3.14
N PHE A 86 -7.63 6.47 3.47
CA PHE A 86 -7.07 6.63 4.81
C PHE A 86 -8.09 7.37 5.68
N ALA A 87 -8.30 6.90 6.91
CA ALA A 87 -9.32 7.41 7.84
C ALA A 87 -8.76 7.84 9.19
#